data_AF-A0A7Y2MM34-F1
#
_entry.id   AF-A0A7Y2MM34-F1
#
_cell.length_a   1.000
_cell.length_b   1.000
_cell.length_c   1.000
_cell.angle_alpha   90.00
_cell.angle_beta   90.00
_cell.angle_gamma   90.00
#
_symmetry.space_group_name_H-M   'P 1'
#
loop_
_entity.id
_entity.type
_entity.pdbx_description
1 polymer ?
#
loop_
_entity_poly.entity_id
_entity_poly.type
_entity_poly.pdbx_seq_one_letter_code
_entity_poly.pdbx_strand_id
1 'polypeptide(L)'
;MNNKLIEETQEYVRQYFMANVGEEFSYHNFDHTISVAAAAESLAKEAGLRDEECEMLVLAALFHDTGFGENPSNHEFHSEKIGREYLEALEYPEEKIDIISQCILATKMDWKGNNKMCHLIRDADLSNLAASKYELIAERLRKERNATQNVQLNKEEWIKENILFIQNHYYCTEEGRRLFDQGKKENLKKLKKLDLKKKAKKPKLLTIGSSKSAQTQLKTALRNHIDLSAIADNKANIMLSVNAIVITVGLPILIDRSYTHAEMIIPTFILAIASLTSMIFATLSTRPAKMNGQTTTDMITSKKSNLFFFGNFYKMGFNEYEEGMRTVVGDNEILDNSITRDLFFLGKSLGMKFRYLRWCYNIFMYGIGIAMVSFIIVLLINRS
;
A
#
# COMPACT_ATOMS: atom_id res chain seq x y z
N MET A 1 49.56 7.73 -26.74
CA MET A 1 48.46 6.75 -26.74
C MET A 1 48.42 6.12 -28.13
N ASN A 2 48.49 4.79 -28.22
CA ASN A 2 48.41 4.07 -29.49
C ASN A 2 46.95 3.90 -29.91
N ASN A 3 46.46 4.84 -30.73
CA ASN A 3 45.05 4.85 -31.16
C ASN A 3 44.65 3.56 -31.90
N LYS A 4 45.56 2.93 -32.64
CA LYS A 4 45.27 1.69 -33.36
C LYS A 4 44.95 0.54 -32.40
N LEU A 5 45.72 0.38 -31.33
CA LEU A 5 45.48 -0.65 -30.31
C LEU A 5 44.14 -0.44 -29.61
N ILE A 6 43.79 0.81 -29.28
CA ILE A 6 42.50 1.13 -28.66
C ILE A 6 41.34 0.80 -29.61
N GLU A 7 41.44 1.16 -30.89
CA GLU A 7 40.41 0.86 -31.90
C GLU A 7 40.22 -0.65 -32.10
N GLU A 8 41.31 -1.42 -32.22
CA GLU A 8 41.26 -2.88 -32.33
C GLU A 8 40.65 -3.53 -31.09
N THR A 9 41.01 -3.04 -29.89
CA THR A 9 40.45 -3.51 -28.62
C THR A 9 38.97 -3.17 -28.49
N GLN A 10 38.54 -1.98 -28.92
CA GLN A 10 37.13 -1.61 -28.94
C GLN A 10 36.30 -2.55 -29.81
N GLU A 11 36.81 -2.92 -30.99
CA GLU A 11 36.12 -3.84 -31.88
C GLU A 11 36.08 -5.27 -31.30
N TYR A 12 37.17 -5.75 -30.69
CA TYR A 12 37.17 -7.01 -29.96
C TYR A 12 36.10 -7.04 -28.86
N VAL A 13 36.10 -6.01 -27.99
CA VAL A 13 35.14 -5.90 -26.89
C VAL A 13 33.70 -5.82 -27.42
N ARG A 14 33.45 -5.09 -28.50
CA ARG A 14 32.13 -5.04 -29.16
C ARG A 14 31.66 -6.44 -29.54
N GLN A 15 32.50 -7.19 -30.24
CA GLN A 15 32.18 -8.55 -30.67
C GLN A 15 31.96 -9.48 -29.48
N TYR A 16 32.78 -9.34 -28.43
CA TYR A 16 32.62 -10.08 -27.19
C TYR A 16 31.26 -9.82 -26.53
N PHE A 17 30.85 -8.55 -26.37
CA PHE A 17 29.53 -8.21 -25.81
C PHE A 17 28.39 -8.79 -26.66
N MET A 18 28.49 -8.68 -27.98
CA MET A 18 27.46 -9.23 -28.89
C MET A 18 27.33 -10.75 -28.81
N ALA A 19 28.43 -11.46 -28.55
CA ALA A 19 28.45 -12.91 -28.48
C ALA A 19 28.05 -13.46 -27.10
N ASN A 20 28.43 -12.76 -26.02
CA ASN A 20 28.42 -13.34 -24.67
C ASN A 20 27.53 -12.62 -23.66
N VAL A 21 27.11 -11.36 -23.90
CA VAL A 21 26.28 -10.61 -22.95
C VAL A 21 24.83 -10.59 -23.40
N GLY A 22 23.94 -11.13 -22.57
CA GLY A 22 22.52 -11.26 -22.87
C GLY A 22 21.76 -9.93 -22.97
N GLU A 23 20.62 -9.91 -23.67
CA GLU A 23 19.79 -8.72 -23.86
C GLU A 23 19.18 -8.17 -22.56
N GLU A 24 19.14 -8.98 -21.50
CA GLU A 24 18.72 -8.56 -20.16
C GLU A 24 19.63 -7.49 -19.55
N PHE A 25 20.90 -7.42 -19.96
CA PHE A 25 21.89 -6.42 -19.53
C PHE A 25 21.74 -5.09 -20.28
N SER A 26 20.61 -4.42 -20.05
CA SER A 26 20.29 -3.16 -20.74
C SER A 26 21.12 -1.96 -20.31
N TYR A 27 21.87 -2.03 -19.20
CA TYR A 27 22.82 -1.02 -18.74
C TYR A 27 24.27 -1.44 -18.97
N HIS A 28 24.70 -2.61 -18.48
CA HIS A 28 26.07 -3.11 -18.64
C HIS A 28 26.26 -3.70 -20.04
N ASN A 29 26.36 -2.81 -21.04
CA ASN A 29 26.55 -3.13 -22.45
C ASN A 29 27.66 -2.29 -23.07
N PHE A 30 27.97 -2.57 -24.34
CA PHE A 30 29.04 -1.90 -25.07
C PHE A 30 28.92 -0.36 -25.09
N ASP A 31 27.71 0.21 -25.17
CA ASP A 31 27.53 1.67 -25.12
C ASP A 31 28.00 2.24 -23.77
N HIS A 32 27.71 1.54 -22.67
CA HIS A 32 28.19 1.92 -21.34
C HIS A 32 29.71 1.80 -21.28
N THR A 33 30.29 0.69 -21.73
CA THR A 33 31.75 0.50 -21.79
C THR A 33 32.48 1.61 -22.53
N ILE A 34 31.98 2.03 -23.70
CA ILE A 34 32.56 3.14 -24.46
C ILE A 34 32.41 4.47 -23.73
N SER A 35 31.29 4.69 -23.03
CA SER A 35 31.11 5.90 -22.20
C SER A 35 32.13 5.97 -21.06
N VAL A 36 32.42 4.83 -20.42
CA VAL A 36 33.42 4.71 -19.35
C VAL A 36 34.83 4.91 -19.91
N ALA A 37 35.15 4.34 -21.08
CA ALA A 37 36.44 4.54 -21.75
C ALA A 37 36.69 6.03 -22.09
N ALA A 38 35.68 6.74 -22.60
CA ALA A 38 35.78 8.18 -22.86
C ALA A 38 35.95 9.01 -21.57
N ALA A 39 35.28 8.61 -20.48
CA ALA A 39 35.43 9.23 -19.17
C ALA A 39 36.83 8.99 -18.59
N ALA A 40 37.35 7.77 -18.73
CA ALA A 40 38.70 7.39 -18.34
C ALA A 40 39.76 8.21 -19.09
N GLU A 41 39.63 8.38 -20.40
CA GLU A 41 40.52 9.23 -21.20
C GLU A 41 40.48 10.70 -20.73
N SER A 42 39.28 11.23 -20.44
CA SER A 42 39.11 12.61 -19.95
C SER A 42 39.75 12.81 -18.56
N LEU A 43 39.57 11.83 -17.68
CA LEU A 43 40.19 11.81 -16.35
C LEU A 43 41.72 11.70 -16.43
N ALA A 44 42.25 10.85 -17.31
CA ALA A 44 43.68 10.71 -17.52
C ALA A 44 44.32 12.04 -17.97
N LYS A 45 43.66 12.76 -18.88
CA LYS A 45 44.07 14.08 -19.34
C LYS A 45 44.06 15.11 -18.21
N GLU A 46 42.97 15.20 -17.44
CA GLU A 46 42.87 16.11 -16.29
C GLU A 46 43.91 15.78 -15.20
N ALA A 47 44.25 14.51 -15.03
CA ALA A 47 45.24 14.03 -14.07
C ALA A 47 46.70 14.23 -14.52
N GLY A 48 46.92 14.67 -15.77
CA GLY A 48 48.24 14.82 -16.36
C GLY A 48 48.99 13.49 -16.53
N LEU A 49 48.27 12.39 -16.73
CA LEU A 49 48.87 11.08 -16.96
C LEU A 49 49.64 11.07 -18.29
N ARG A 50 50.73 10.30 -18.32
CA ARG A 50 51.48 10.09 -19.56
C ARG A 50 50.65 9.28 -20.55
N ASP A 51 51.02 9.38 -21.82
CA ASP A 51 50.39 8.67 -22.93
C ASP A 51 50.22 7.16 -22.70
N GLU A 52 51.20 6.50 -22.08
CA GLU A 52 51.15 5.07 -21.76
C GLU A 52 50.18 4.77 -20.60
N GLU A 53 50.09 5.64 -19.60
CA GLU A 53 49.19 5.49 -18.46
C GLU A 53 47.73 5.75 -18.87
N CYS A 54 47.52 6.73 -19.76
CA CYS A 54 46.23 6.96 -20.39
C CYS A 54 45.76 5.72 -21.18
N GLU A 55 46.65 5.14 -22.00
CA GLU A 55 46.36 3.92 -22.75
C GLU A 55 45.96 2.76 -21.84
N MET A 56 46.72 2.49 -20.77
CA MET A 56 46.39 1.47 -19.78
C MET A 56 45.02 1.71 -19.11
N LEU A 57 44.70 2.96 -18.75
CA LEU A 57 43.43 3.28 -18.12
C LEU A 57 42.24 3.09 -19.07
N VAL A 58 42.41 3.46 -20.35
CA VAL A 58 41.39 3.25 -21.39
C VAL A 58 41.21 1.76 -21.68
N LEU A 59 42.29 0.98 -21.75
CA LEU A 59 42.20 -0.48 -21.90
C LEU A 59 41.46 -1.12 -20.72
N ALA A 60 41.77 -0.72 -19.49
CA ALA A 60 41.04 -1.19 -18.31
C ALA A 60 39.54 -0.85 -18.39
N ALA A 61 39.19 0.35 -18.83
CA ALA A 61 37.81 0.77 -19.05
C ALA A 61 37.09 -0.02 -20.14
N LEU A 62 37.79 -0.45 -21.20
CA LEU A 62 37.18 -1.28 -22.25
C LEU A 62 36.85 -2.68 -21.75
N PHE A 63 37.63 -3.22 -20.82
CA PHE A 63 37.42 -4.59 -20.34
C PHE A 63 36.55 -4.69 -19.08
N HIS A 64 36.35 -3.62 -18.31
CA HIS A 64 35.82 -3.70 -16.94
C HIS A 64 34.52 -4.50 -16.76
N ASP A 65 33.63 -4.47 -17.76
CA ASP A 65 32.32 -5.12 -17.74
C ASP A 65 32.23 -6.39 -18.60
N THR A 66 33.30 -6.81 -19.27
CA THR A 66 33.26 -7.99 -20.16
C THR A 66 32.90 -9.28 -19.41
N GLY A 67 33.21 -9.38 -18.12
CA GLY A 67 32.87 -10.50 -17.26
C GLY A 67 31.37 -10.68 -16.97
N PHE A 68 30.51 -9.72 -17.35
CA PHE A 68 29.05 -9.91 -17.29
C PHE A 68 28.58 -11.05 -18.21
N GLY A 69 29.33 -11.36 -19.27
CA GLY A 69 29.05 -12.49 -20.16
C GLY A 69 29.36 -13.86 -19.57
N GLU A 70 30.02 -13.91 -18.42
CA GLU A 70 30.43 -15.15 -17.73
C GLU A 70 29.73 -15.28 -16.38
N ASN A 71 29.96 -14.33 -15.48
CA ASN A 71 29.39 -14.36 -14.13
C ASN A 71 29.14 -12.93 -13.61
N PRO A 72 27.89 -12.45 -13.67
CA PRO A 72 27.52 -11.11 -13.19
C PRO A 72 27.88 -10.83 -11.73
N SER A 73 27.88 -11.84 -10.86
CA SER A 73 28.15 -11.67 -9.42
C SER A 73 29.64 -11.49 -9.11
N ASN A 74 30.52 -11.80 -10.06
CA ASN A 74 31.97 -11.68 -9.92
C ASN A 74 32.58 -11.19 -11.24
N HIS A 75 31.88 -10.28 -11.92
CA HIS A 75 32.21 -9.88 -13.28
C HIS A 75 33.60 -9.24 -13.34
N GLU A 76 34.04 -8.53 -12.31
CA GLU A 76 35.36 -7.87 -12.29
C GLU A 76 36.51 -8.89 -12.40
N PHE A 77 36.38 -10.06 -11.77
CA PHE A 77 37.38 -11.14 -11.88
C PHE A 77 37.41 -11.74 -13.29
N HIS A 78 36.24 -11.97 -13.88
CA HIS A 78 36.16 -12.52 -15.24
C HIS A 78 36.61 -11.50 -16.29
N SER A 79 36.26 -10.22 -16.11
CA SER A 79 36.71 -9.09 -16.92
C SER A 79 38.23 -8.97 -16.94
N GLU A 80 38.86 -9.11 -15.77
CA GLU A 80 40.33 -9.09 -15.65
C GLU A 80 40.95 -10.22 -16.46
N LYS A 81 40.42 -11.45 -16.31
CA LYS A 81 40.90 -12.62 -17.05
C LYS A 81 40.77 -12.45 -18.56
N ILE A 82 39.62 -11.98 -19.05
CA ILE A 82 39.37 -11.75 -20.49
C ILE A 82 40.34 -10.69 -21.03
N GLY A 83 40.49 -9.56 -20.31
CA GLY A 83 41.40 -8.49 -20.71
C GLY A 83 42.87 -8.95 -20.73
N ARG A 84 43.28 -9.71 -19.72
CA ARG A 84 44.63 -10.30 -19.64
C ARG A 84 44.91 -11.24 -20.80
N GLU A 85 44.04 -12.23 -21.05
CA GLU A 85 44.20 -13.20 -22.13
C GLU A 85 44.30 -12.51 -23.51
N TYR A 86 43.48 -11.47 -23.74
CA TYR A 86 43.55 -10.69 -24.97
C TYR A 86 44.87 -9.92 -25.12
N LEU A 87 45.33 -9.25 -24.06
CA LEU A 87 46.55 -8.44 -24.09
C LEU A 87 47.83 -9.30 -24.18
N GLU A 88 47.85 -10.46 -23.51
CA GLU A 88 48.93 -11.44 -23.63
C GLU A 88 49.05 -11.97 -25.06
N ALA A 89 47.92 -12.24 -25.74
CA ALA A 89 47.91 -12.67 -27.14
C ALA A 89 48.43 -11.60 -28.11
N LEU A 90 48.41 -10.32 -27.71
CA LEU A 90 49.00 -9.20 -28.45
C LEU A 90 50.45 -8.91 -28.07
N GLU A 91 51.05 -9.75 -27.22
CA GLU A 91 52.40 -9.57 -26.67
C GLU A 91 52.56 -8.21 -25.93
N TYR A 92 51.48 -7.73 -25.30
CA TYR A 92 51.53 -6.49 -24.51
C TYR A 92 52.40 -6.68 -23.25
N PRO A 93 53.17 -5.68 -22.80
CA PRO A 93 54.13 -5.87 -21.69
C PRO A 93 53.46 -6.30 -20.37
N GLU A 94 53.94 -7.40 -19.77
CA GLU A 94 53.37 -8.01 -18.55
C GLU A 94 53.17 -7.00 -17.41
N GLU A 95 54.17 -6.16 -17.14
CA GLU A 95 54.10 -5.13 -16.09
C GLU A 95 52.94 -4.15 -16.30
N LYS A 96 52.54 -3.89 -17.55
CA LYS A 96 51.40 -3.03 -17.89
C LYS A 96 50.08 -3.79 -17.79
N ILE A 97 50.06 -5.07 -18.20
CA ILE A 97 48.90 -5.94 -18.02
C ILE A 97 48.51 -6.02 -16.54
N ASP A 98 49.49 -6.20 -15.64
CA ASP A 98 49.25 -6.22 -14.19
C ASP A 98 48.58 -4.95 -13.66
N ILE A 99 48.93 -3.78 -14.19
CA ILE A 99 48.32 -2.50 -13.82
C ILE A 99 46.88 -2.42 -14.35
N ILE A 100 46.65 -2.84 -15.59
CA ILE A 100 45.33 -2.89 -16.21
C ILE A 100 44.42 -3.84 -15.41
N SER A 101 44.90 -5.03 -15.07
CA SER A 101 44.22 -6.01 -14.24
C SER A 101 43.82 -5.45 -12.89
N GLN A 102 44.74 -4.77 -12.20
CA GLN A 102 44.44 -4.11 -10.92
C GLN A 102 43.36 -3.04 -11.06
N CYS A 103 43.37 -2.27 -12.15
CA CYS A 103 42.36 -1.25 -12.42
C CYS A 103 40.98 -1.88 -12.66
N ILE A 104 40.90 -2.95 -13.46
CA ILE A 104 39.65 -3.68 -13.70
C ILE A 104 39.08 -4.19 -12.38
N LEU A 105 39.90 -4.89 -11.57
CA LEU A 105 39.49 -5.41 -10.27
C LEU A 105 39.08 -4.31 -9.28
N ALA A 106 39.61 -3.11 -9.43
CA ALA A 106 39.30 -1.97 -8.57
C ALA A 106 37.91 -1.37 -8.82
N THR A 107 37.22 -1.70 -9.91
CA THR A 107 35.84 -1.24 -10.16
C THR A 107 34.83 -1.84 -9.16
N LYS A 108 35.18 -2.98 -8.55
CA LYS A 108 34.38 -3.60 -7.50
C LYS A 108 34.12 -2.66 -6.32
N MET A 109 32.85 -2.47 -5.96
CA MET A 109 32.42 -1.43 -5.02
C MET A 109 33.16 -1.42 -3.66
N ASP A 110 33.55 -2.58 -3.14
CA ASP A 110 34.19 -2.75 -1.82
C ASP A 110 35.74 -2.77 -1.84
N TRP A 111 36.37 -2.46 -2.98
CA TRP A 111 37.82 -2.37 -3.11
C TRP A 111 38.45 -1.34 -2.15
N LYS A 112 39.62 -1.67 -1.58
CA LYS A 112 40.28 -0.91 -0.49
C LYS A 112 41.72 -0.46 -0.78
N GLY A 113 42.17 -0.52 -2.02
CA GLY A 113 43.52 -0.09 -2.38
C GLY A 113 43.67 1.42 -2.40
N ASN A 114 44.89 1.89 -2.70
CA ASN A 114 45.21 3.34 -2.74
C ASN A 114 45.94 3.76 -4.03
N ASN A 115 45.85 2.95 -5.09
CA ASN A 115 46.47 3.27 -6.38
C ASN A 115 45.66 4.37 -7.09
N LYS A 116 46.35 5.41 -7.59
CA LYS A 116 45.70 6.55 -8.28
C LYS A 116 44.95 6.12 -9.55
N MET A 117 45.52 5.26 -10.39
CA MET A 117 44.86 4.77 -11.61
C MET A 117 43.61 3.97 -11.28
N CYS A 118 43.65 3.14 -10.23
CA CYS A 118 42.49 2.42 -9.73
C CYS A 118 41.38 3.35 -9.23
N HIS A 119 41.72 4.49 -8.60
CA HIS A 119 40.73 5.50 -8.27
C HIS A 119 40.17 6.23 -9.49
N LEU A 120 40.98 6.49 -10.52
CA LEU A 120 40.52 7.12 -11.76
C LEU A 120 39.52 6.23 -12.50
N ILE A 121 39.77 4.92 -12.61
CA ILE A 121 38.82 4.02 -13.29
C ILE A 121 37.48 3.90 -12.52
N ARG A 122 37.51 3.90 -11.18
CA ARG A 122 36.28 3.93 -10.36
C ARG A 122 35.47 5.21 -10.60
N ASP A 123 36.16 6.35 -10.71
CA ASP A 123 35.50 7.61 -11.05
C ASP A 123 34.94 7.60 -12.48
N ALA A 124 35.63 6.94 -13.41
CA ALA A 124 35.18 6.78 -14.80
C ALA A 124 33.94 5.90 -14.89
N ASP A 125 33.91 4.77 -14.19
CA ASP A 125 32.78 3.82 -14.14
C ASP A 125 31.49 4.52 -13.66
N LEU A 126 31.61 5.28 -12.57
CA LEU A 126 30.49 6.06 -12.02
C LEU A 126 30.31 7.45 -12.64
N SER A 127 31.00 7.78 -13.74
CA SER A 127 30.88 9.07 -14.45
C SER A 127 29.46 9.32 -14.96
N ASN A 128 28.70 8.26 -15.24
CA ASN A 128 27.31 8.33 -15.70
C ASN A 128 26.38 9.08 -14.73
N LEU A 129 26.72 9.15 -13.43
CA LEU A 129 25.98 9.95 -12.46
C LEU A 129 25.95 11.45 -12.83
N ALA A 130 26.94 11.92 -13.60
CA ALA A 130 27.03 13.29 -14.11
C ALA A 130 26.49 13.47 -15.54
N ALA A 131 26.05 12.40 -16.20
CA ALA A 131 25.64 12.44 -17.60
C ALA A 131 24.37 13.30 -17.82
N SER A 132 24.29 13.96 -18.97
CA SER A 132 23.12 14.77 -19.35
C SER A 132 21.84 13.94 -19.51
N LYS A 133 21.98 12.69 -19.97
CA LYS A 133 20.90 11.70 -20.16
C LYS A 133 20.76 10.71 -19.00
N TYR A 134 21.19 11.09 -17.79
CA TYR A 134 21.21 10.20 -16.63
C TYR A 134 19.87 9.50 -16.33
N GLU A 135 18.72 10.16 -16.52
CA GLU A 135 17.40 9.54 -16.30
C GLU A 135 17.17 8.30 -17.18
N LEU A 136 17.66 8.32 -18.42
CA LEU A 136 17.58 7.17 -19.34
C LEU A 136 18.51 6.04 -18.87
N ILE A 137 19.72 6.41 -18.46
CA ILE A 137 20.75 5.48 -17.97
C ILE A 137 20.26 4.78 -16.70
N ALA A 138 19.75 5.54 -15.74
CA ALA A 138 19.19 5.00 -14.50
C ALA A 138 17.96 4.10 -14.78
N GLU A 139 17.13 4.42 -15.77
CA GLU A 139 16.00 3.55 -16.15
C GLU A 139 16.46 2.25 -16.82
N ARG A 140 17.55 2.26 -17.60
CA ARG A 140 18.19 1.04 -18.13
C ARG A 140 18.67 0.16 -16.98
N LEU A 141 19.40 0.72 -16.01
CA LEU A 141 19.87 -0.04 -14.84
C LEU A 141 18.72 -0.62 -14.02
N ARG A 142 17.61 0.12 -13.85
CA ARG A 142 16.40 -0.40 -13.19
C ARG A 142 15.82 -1.62 -13.92
N LYS A 143 15.72 -1.54 -15.25
CA LYS A 143 15.17 -2.62 -16.07
C LYS A 143 16.04 -3.85 -16.01
N GLU A 144 17.35 -3.66 -16.12
CA GLU A 144 18.31 -4.74 -15.99
C GLU A 144 18.21 -5.41 -14.63
N ARG A 145 18.27 -4.67 -13.51
CA ARG A 145 18.13 -5.27 -12.16
C ARG A 145 16.84 -6.07 -12.01
N ASN A 146 15.73 -5.58 -12.59
CA ASN A 146 14.48 -6.33 -12.57
C ASN A 146 14.55 -7.63 -13.38
N ALA A 147 15.28 -7.64 -14.49
CA ALA A 147 15.44 -8.81 -15.36
C ALA A 147 16.43 -9.85 -14.77
N THR A 148 17.54 -9.39 -14.19
CA THR A 148 18.66 -10.25 -13.77
C THR A 148 18.58 -10.68 -12.31
N GLN A 149 18.00 -9.86 -11.42
CA GLN A 149 17.98 -10.12 -9.98
C GLN A 149 16.61 -10.58 -9.46
N ASN A 150 15.63 -10.83 -10.34
CA ASN A 150 14.25 -11.20 -10.01
C ASN A 150 13.59 -10.25 -8.98
N VAL A 151 13.92 -8.96 -9.06
CA VAL A 151 13.32 -7.90 -8.22
C VAL A 151 12.24 -7.19 -9.02
N GLN A 152 11.19 -6.69 -8.35
CA GLN A 152 10.13 -5.89 -8.96
C GLN A 152 10.23 -4.42 -8.51
N LEU A 153 11.38 -3.78 -8.76
CA LEU A 153 11.58 -2.38 -8.36
C LEU A 153 10.68 -1.47 -9.19
N ASN A 154 9.70 -0.87 -8.52
CA ASN A 154 8.86 0.13 -9.17
C ASN A 154 9.60 1.47 -9.29
N LYS A 155 9.06 2.38 -10.11
CA LYS A 155 9.69 3.69 -10.35
C LYS A 155 9.74 4.61 -9.14
N GLU A 156 8.97 4.38 -8.07
CA GLU A 156 9.03 5.19 -6.85
C GLU A 156 10.16 4.70 -5.93
N GLU A 157 10.24 3.39 -5.70
CA GLU A 157 11.33 2.74 -4.97
C GLU A 157 12.67 3.03 -5.63
N TRP A 158 12.76 2.86 -6.95
CA TRP A 158 13.97 3.13 -7.70
C TRP A 158 14.48 4.56 -7.53
N ILE A 159 13.60 5.56 -7.58
CA ILE A 159 14.00 6.97 -7.39
C ILE A 159 14.59 7.16 -6.00
N LYS A 160 14.03 6.53 -4.96
CA LYS A 160 14.53 6.65 -3.58
C LYS A 160 15.89 5.97 -3.41
N GLU A 161 16.03 4.75 -3.90
CA GLU A 161 17.31 4.02 -3.91
C GLU A 161 18.39 4.83 -4.65
N ASN A 162 18.03 5.37 -5.81
CA ASN A 162 18.97 6.11 -6.65
C ASN A 162 19.37 7.46 -6.02
N ILE A 163 18.43 8.17 -5.38
CA ILE A 163 18.74 9.35 -4.56
C ILE A 163 19.72 8.99 -3.45
N LEU A 164 19.46 7.91 -2.70
CA LEU A 164 20.32 7.47 -1.60
C LEU A 164 21.72 7.11 -2.09
N PHE A 165 21.81 6.36 -3.18
CA PHE A 165 23.07 5.98 -3.81
C PHE A 165 23.90 7.21 -4.18
N ILE A 166 23.32 8.16 -4.94
CA ILE A 166 24.04 9.37 -5.37
C ILE A 166 24.47 10.23 -4.18
N GLN A 167 23.65 10.30 -3.11
CA GLN A 167 23.98 11.07 -1.91
C GLN A 167 25.15 10.48 -1.13
N ASN A 168 25.29 9.16 -1.12
CA ASN A 168 26.34 8.45 -0.41
C ASN A 168 27.61 8.27 -1.27
N HIS A 169 27.53 8.51 -2.57
CA HIS A 169 28.65 8.39 -3.49
C HIS A 169 29.53 9.65 -3.54
N TYR A 170 30.85 9.44 -3.53
CA TYR A 170 31.87 10.47 -3.71
C TYR A 170 32.91 9.99 -4.72
N TYR A 171 33.29 10.86 -5.66
CA TYR A 171 34.41 10.57 -6.57
C TYR A 171 35.73 10.57 -5.78
N CYS A 172 36.53 9.52 -5.98
CA CYS A 172 37.75 9.23 -5.26
C CYS A 172 38.83 10.29 -5.51
N THR A 173 38.97 10.75 -6.76
CA THR A 173 40.03 11.65 -7.20
C THR A 173 39.59 13.12 -7.23
N GLU A 174 40.54 14.06 -7.24
CA GLU A 174 40.21 15.47 -7.42
C GLU A 174 39.68 15.74 -8.83
N GLU A 175 40.25 15.07 -9.81
CA GLU A 175 39.91 15.14 -11.22
C GLU A 175 38.46 14.69 -11.45
N GLY A 176 38.06 13.56 -10.87
CA GLY A 176 36.67 13.07 -10.91
C GLY A 176 35.69 14.05 -10.25
N ARG A 177 36.06 14.65 -9.12
CA ARG A 177 35.26 15.70 -8.48
C ARG A 177 35.11 16.92 -9.38
N ARG A 178 36.20 17.42 -9.98
CA ARG A 178 36.16 18.60 -10.88
C ARG A 178 35.28 18.35 -12.11
N LEU A 179 35.42 17.19 -12.75
CA LEU A 179 34.69 16.88 -13.97
C LEU A 179 33.22 16.54 -13.72
N PHE A 180 32.91 15.82 -12.64
CA PHE A 180 31.62 15.13 -12.52
C PHE A 180 30.73 15.60 -11.36
N ASP A 181 31.24 16.30 -10.33
CA ASP A 181 30.39 16.67 -9.19
C ASP A 181 29.25 17.62 -9.57
N GLN A 182 29.49 18.53 -10.52
CA GLN A 182 28.45 19.48 -10.95
C GLN A 182 27.28 18.75 -11.61
N GLY A 183 27.55 17.87 -12.58
CA GLY A 183 26.52 17.06 -13.23
C GLY A 183 25.80 16.14 -12.24
N LYS A 184 26.54 15.51 -11.32
CA LYS A 184 25.98 14.68 -10.24
C LYS A 184 24.99 15.46 -9.38
N LYS A 185 25.36 16.68 -8.95
CA LYS A 185 24.50 17.56 -8.14
C LYS A 185 23.23 17.97 -8.88
N GLU A 186 23.34 18.27 -10.17
CA GLU A 186 22.19 18.63 -11.01
C GLU A 186 21.22 17.45 -11.17
N ASN A 187 21.74 16.25 -11.44
CA ASN A 187 20.94 15.05 -11.55
C ASN A 187 20.27 14.67 -10.22
N LEU A 188 20.98 14.80 -9.09
CA LEU A 188 20.38 14.63 -7.76
C LEU A 188 19.23 15.61 -7.52
N LYS A 189 19.38 16.88 -7.93
CA LYS A 189 18.32 17.88 -7.82
C LYS A 189 17.10 17.53 -8.67
N LYS A 190 17.31 17.04 -9.90
CA LYS A 190 16.23 16.56 -10.79
C LYS A 190 15.47 15.39 -10.14
N LEU A 191 16.18 14.39 -9.62
CA LEU A 191 15.57 13.24 -8.93
C LEU A 191 14.77 13.64 -7.69
N LYS A 192 15.34 14.50 -6.82
CA LYS A 192 14.61 15.01 -5.65
C LYS A 192 13.33 15.74 -6.04
N LYS A 193 13.37 16.53 -7.13
CA LYS A 193 12.18 17.20 -7.68
C LYS A 193 11.16 16.19 -8.20
N LEU A 194 11.59 15.09 -8.82
CA LEU A 194 10.71 14.00 -9.27
C LEU A 194 10.06 13.27 -8.09
N ASP A 195 10.81 12.96 -7.04
CA ASP A 195 10.28 12.36 -5.80
C ASP A 195 9.24 13.28 -5.12
N LEU A 196 9.54 14.57 -5.00
CA LEU A 196 8.60 15.55 -4.45
C LEU A 196 7.33 15.69 -5.29
N LYS A 197 7.44 15.73 -6.63
CA LYS A 197 6.28 15.76 -7.53
C LYS A 197 5.43 14.50 -7.40
N LYS A 198 6.03 13.33 -7.24
CA LYS A 198 5.29 12.07 -7.01
C LYS A 198 4.63 12.04 -5.64
N LYS A 199 5.30 12.51 -4.58
CA LYS A 199 4.70 12.69 -3.24
C LYS A 199 3.51 13.65 -3.26
N ALA A 200 3.58 14.72 -4.04
CA ALA A 200 2.48 15.67 -4.22
C ALA A 200 1.34 15.14 -5.12
N LYS A 201 1.62 14.18 -6.01
CA LYS A 201 0.65 13.52 -6.91
C LYS A 201 0.06 12.22 -6.37
N LYS A 202 0.52 11.69 -5.23
CA LYS A 202 -0.28 10.69 -4.51
C LYS A 202 -1.63 11.35 -4.25
N PRO A 203 -2.76 10.72 -4.63
CA PRO A 203 -4.05 11.29 -4.27
C PRO A 203 -4.00 11.45 -2.75
N LYS A 204 -4.08 12.69 -2.26
CA LYS A 204 -4.47 12.91 -0.87
C LYS A 204 -5.73 12.06 -0.74
N LEU A 205 -5.70 11.03 0.12
CA LEU A 205 -6.93 10.33 0.47
C LEU A 205 -7.94 11.44 0.76
N LEU A 206 -9.01 11.49 -0.02
CA LEU A 206 -10.10 12.43 0.22
C LEU A 206 -10.65 12.05 1.57
N THR A 207 -10.20 12.75 2.61
CA THR A 207 -10.70 12.54 3.96
C THR A 207 -12.15 13.01 4.01
N ILE A 208 -12.97 12.41 4.86
CA ILE A 208 -14.35 12.86 5.07
C ILE A 208 -14.34 14.36 5.43
N GLY A 209 -13.40 14.79 6.25
CA GLY A 209 -13.21 16.19 6.62
C GLY A 209 -12.95 17.15 5.45
N SER A 210 -12.36 16.69 4.35
CA SER A 210 -11.99 17.55 3.21
C SER A 210 -12.99 17.52 2.04
N SER A 211 -13.94 16.58 2.04
CA SER A 211 -14.91 16.41 0.96
C SER A 211 -16.32 16.84 1.37
N LYS A 212 -16.77 17.99 0.86
CA LYS A 212 -18.15 18.49 1.08
C LYS A 212 -19.21 17.48 0.62
N SER A 213 -18.94 16.74 -0.45
CA SER A 213 -19.83 15.68 -0.93
C SER A 213 -19.92 14.52 0.08
N ALA A 214 -18.78 14.05 0.59
CA ALA A 214 -18.73 12.99 1.61
C ALA A 214 -19.44 13.41 2.90
N GLN A 215 -19.20 14.62 3.39
CA GLN A 215 -19.91 15.17 4.56
C GLN A 215 -21.44 15.20 4.33
N THR A 216 -21.87 15.63 3.15
CA THR A 216 -23.30 15.69 2.80
C THR A 216 -23.92 14.30 2.78
N GLN A 217 -23.26 13.32 2.16
CA GLN A 217 -23.73 11.95 2.11
C GLN A 217 -23.79 11.30 3.51
N LEU A 218 -22.78 11.50 4.34
CA LEU A 218 -22.74 10.98 5.71
C LEU A 218 -23.82 11.60 6.59
N LYS A 219 -24.01 12.91 6.50
CA LYS A 219 -25.11 13.59 7.20
C LYS A 219 -26.48 13.06 6.77
N THR A 220 -26.65 12.79 5.47
CA THR A 220 -27.87 12.19 4.91
C THR A 220 -28.07 10.77 5.44
N ALA A 221 -27.04 9.93 5.44
CA ALA A 221 -27.10 8.57 5.97
C ALA A 221 -27.43 8.54 7.48
N LEU A 222 -26.82 9.43 8.26
CA LEU A 222 -27.09 9.57 9.70
C LEU A 222 -28.56 9.94 9.95
N ARG A 223 -29.07 10.96 9.24
CA ARG A 223 -30.47 11.36 9.32
C ARG A 223 -31.40 10.21 8.95
N ASN A 224 -31.12 9.51 7.85
CA ASN A 224 -31.89 8.35 7.42
C ASN A 224 -31.92 7.26 8.49
N HIS A 225 -30.80 6.98 9.18
CA HIS A 225 -30.78 5.99 10.26
C HIS A 225 -31.60 6.41 11.48
N ILE A 226 -31.55 7.69 11.85
CA ILE A 226 -32.40 8.23 12.93
C ILE A 226 -33.88 8.10 12.56
N ASP A 227 -34.25 8.53 11.36
CA ASP A 227 -35.63 8.49 10.86
C ASP A 227 -36.14 7.03 10.79
N LEU A 228 -35.34 6.12 10.24
CA LEU A 228 -35.68 4.69 10.18
C LEU A 228 -35.79 4.06 11.58
N SER A 229 -34.95 4.46 12.53
CA SER A 229 -35.08 3.98 13.92
C SER A 229 -36.40 4.43 14.52
N ALA A 230 -36.78 5.70 14.33
CA ALA A 230 -38.05 6.22 14.82
C ALA A 230 -39.26 5.50 14.17
N ILE A 231 -39.19 5.20 12.88
CA ILE A 231 -40.21 4.39 12.18
C ILE A 231 -40.33 2.99 12.78
N ALA A 232 -39.19 2.33 13.06
CA ALA A 232 -39.19 1.01 13.69
C ALA A 232 -39.82 1.04 15.08
N ASP A 233 -39.48 2.04 15.90
CA ASP A 233 -40.03 2.22 17.24
C ASP A 233 -41.54 2.51 17.19
N ASN A 234 -41.99 3.35 16.26
CA ASN A 234 -43.42 3.61 16.04
C ASN A 234 -44.18 2.33 15.63
N LYS A 235 -43.64 1.56 14.67
CA LYS A 235 -44.25 0.29 14.24
C LYS A 235 -44.31 -0.75 15.35
N ALA A 236 -43.32 -0.78 16.25
CA ALA A 236 -43.34 -1.65 17.42
C ALA A 236 -44.42 -1.19 18.42
N ASN A 237 -44.54 0.12 18.69
CA ASN A 237 -45.57 0.66 19.56
C ASN A 237 -47.00 0.40 19.04
N ILE A 238 -47.24 0.51 17.73
CA ILE A 238 -48.52 0.12 17.12
C ILE A 238 -48.82 -1.36 17.41
N MET A 239 -47.83 -2.25 17.24
CA MET A 239 -48.00 -3.69 17.53
C MET A 239 -48.24 -3.99 19.01
N LEU A 240 -47.61 -3.23 19.92
CA LEU A 240 -47.90 -3.33 21.36
C LEU A 240 -49.34 -2.96 21.65
N SER A 241 -49.83 -1.83 21.11
CA SER A 241 -51.21 -1.37 21.31
C SER A 241 -52.23 -2.36 20.76
N VAL A 242 -52.03 -2.88 19.54
CA VAL A 242 -52.94 -3.88 18.95
C VAL A 242 -52.99 -5.15 19.79
N ASN A 243 -51.83 -5.70 20.17
CA ASN A 243 -51.81 -6.89 21.03
C ASN A 243 -52.39 -6.63 22.42
N ALA A 244 -52.20 -5.43 22.98
CA ALA A 244 -52.81 -5.04 24.24
C ALA A 244 -54.34 -5.08 24.15
N ILE A 245 -54.94 -4.54 23.09
CA ILE A 245 -56.40 -4.60 22.86
C ILE A 245 -56.90 -6.05 22.73
N VAL A 246 -56.18 -6.89 21.97
CA VAL A 246 -56.54 -8.32 21.82
C VAL A 246 -56.54 -9.00 23.19
N ILE A 247 -55.54 -8.74 24.03
CA ILE A 247 -55.41 -9.35 25.35
C ILE A 247 -56.43 -8.80 26.35
N THR A 248 -56.67 -7.48 26.36
CA THR A 248 -57.49 -6.83 27.40
C THR A 248 -58.98 -6.85 27.10
N VAL A 249 -59.36 -6.89 25.82
CA VAL A 249 -60.76 -6.87 25.38
C VAL A 249 -61.13 -8.19 24.70
N GLY A 250 -60.31 -8.66 23.76
CA GLY A 250 -60.64 -9.84 22.96
C GLY A 250 -60.63 -11.15 23.75
N LEU A 251 -59.52 -11.44 24.45
CA LEU A 251 -59.36 -12.70 25.17
C LEU A 251 -60.38 -12.91 26.30
N PRO A 252 -60.73 -11.93 27.16
CA PRO A 252 -61.75 -12.14 28.19
C PRO A 252 -63.10 -12.56 27.63
N ILE A 253 -63.53 -11.96 26.51
CA ILE A 253 -64.78 -12.32 25.83
C ILE A 253 -64.71 -13.75 25.29
N LEU A 254 -63.59 -14.15 24.70
CA LEU A 254 -63.39 -15.49 24.15
C LEU A 254 -63.27 -16.57 25.24
N ILE A 255 -62.63 -16.24 26.37
CA ILE A 255 -62.52 -17.11 27.55
C ILE A 255 -63.90 -17.32 28.18
N ASP A 256 -64.69 -16.26 28.34
CA ASP A 256 -66.06 -16.36 28.86
C ASP A 256 -66.90 -17.34 28.01
N ARG A 257 -66.84 -17.21 26.68
CA ARG A 257 -67.48 -18.16 25.75
C ARG A 257 -66.91 -19.57 25.80
N SER A 258 -65.66 -19.73 26.20
CA SER A 258 -65.01 -21.04 26.27
C SER A 258 -65.49 -21.87 27.47
N TYR A 259 -66.07 -21.25 28.50
CA TYR A 259 -66.72 -21.98 29.61
C TYR A 259 -67.99 -22.70 29.16
N THR A 260 -68.73 -22.14 28.21
CA THR A 260 -69.95 -22.76 27.66
C THR A 260 -69.65 -23.64 26.45
N HIS A 261 -68.59 -23.35 25.69
CA HIS A 261 -68.17 -24.11 24.52
C HIS A 261 -66.69 -24.51 24.62
N ALA A 262 -66.41 -25.70 25.17
CA ALA A 262 -65.05 -26.18 25.38
C ALA A 262 -64.19 -26.25 24.10
N GLU A 263 -64.81 -26.42 22.94
CA GLU A 263 -64.10 -26.44 21.65
C GLU A 263 -63.47 -25.08 21.27
N MET A 264 -63.95 -23.97 21.85
CA MET A 264 -63.38 -22.63 21.65
C MET A 264 -62.06 -22.40 22.41
N ILE A 265 -61.69 -23.31 23.31
CA ILE A 265 -60.46 -23.20 24.11
C ILE A 265 -59.22 -23.17 23.21
N ILE A 266 -59.12 -24.11 22.25
CA ILE A 266 -57.97 -24.24 21.35
C ILE A 266 -57.71 -22.95 20.53
N PRO A 267 -58.68 -22.43 19.74
CA PRO A 267 -58.45 -21.19 18.98
C PRO A 267 -58.15 -19.98 19.86
N THR A 268 -58.75 -19.90 21.06
CA THR A 268 -58.48 -18.82 22.03
C THR A 268 -57.04 -18.88 22.55
N PHE A 269 -56.54 -20.08 22.89
CA PHE A 269 -55.15 -20.26 23.30
C PHE A 269 -54.15 -19.94 22.19
N ILE A 270 -54.44 -20.34 20.93
CA ILE A 270 -53.59 -20.01 19.78
C ILE A 270 -53.48 -18.49 19.63
N LEU A 271 -54.60 -17.77 19.71
CA LEU A 271 -54.62 -16.30 19.65
C LEU A 271 -53.80 -15.68 20.79
N ALA A 272 -53.97 -16.18 22.02
CA ALA A 272 -53.25 -15.67 23.19
C ALA A 272 -51.73 -15.84 23.05
N ILE A 273 -51.26 -17.03 22.64
CA ILE A 273 -49.84 -17.32 22.44
C ILE A 273 -49.27 -16.46 21.31
N ALA A 274 -50.00 -16.31 20.20
CA ALA A 274 -49.58 -15.48 19.08
C ALA A 274 -49.41 -14.01 19.50
N SER A 275 -50.39 -13.46 20.21
CA SER A 275 -50.36 -12.07 20.69
C SER A 275 -49.27 -11.83 21.72
N LEU A 276 -49.10 -12.72 22.70
CA LEU A 276 -48.05 -12.60 23.70
C LEU A 276 -46.65 -12.69 23.07
N THR A 277 -46.43 -13.67 22.19
CA THR A 277 -45.13 -13.85 21.52
C THR A 277 -44.82 -12.65 20.61
N SER A 278 -45.81 -12.16 19.85
CA SER A 278 -45.65 -10.95 19.04
C SER A 278 -45.29 -9.72 19.90
N MET A 279 -45.96 -9.54 21.03
CA MET A 279 -45.69 -8.47 21.98
C MET A 279 -44.27 -8.54 22.56
N ILE A 280 -43.75 -9.73 22.86
CA ILE A 280 -42.36 -9.92 23.29
C ILE A 280 -41.37 -9.39 22.23
N PHE A 281 -41.57 -9.76 20.96
CA PHE A 281 -40.69 -9.28 19.88
C PHE A 281 -40.82 -7.77 19.61
N ALA A 282 -42.02 -7.19 19.76
CA ALA A 282 -42.21 -5.75 19.68
C ALA A 282 -41.41 -5.01 20.78
N THR A 283 -41.49 -5.49 22.03
CA THR A 283 -40.72 -4.96 23.16
C THR A 283 -39.21 -5.14 22.97
N LEU A 284 -38.76 -6.27 22.41
CA LEU A 284 -37.34 -6.47 22.10
C LEU A 284 -36.83 -5.52 21.02
N SER A 285 -37.69 -5.10 20.08
CA SER A 285 -37.34 -4.11 19.05
C SER A 285 -37.12 -2.71 19.63
N THR A 286 -37.82 -2.34 20.71
CA THR A 286 -37.68 -1.02 21.35
C THR A 286 -36.60 -0.98 22.43
N ARG A 287 -36.02 -2.14 22.77
CA ARG A 287 -34.97 -2.25 23.80
C ARG A 287 -33.68 -1.54 23.36
N PRO A 288 -33.11 -0.64 24.19
CA PRO A 288 -31.82 -0.02 23.92
C PRO A 288 -30.69 -1.06 23.81
N ALA A 289 -29.74 -0.80 22.92
CA ALA A 289 -28.54 -1.63 22.77
C ALA A 289 -27.63 -1.53 24.01
N LYS A 290 -26.81 -2.57 24.24
CA LYS A 290 -25.77 -2.52 25.29
C LYS A 290 -24.74 -1.43 24.97
N MET A 291 -24.35 -0.67 25.99
CA MET A 291 -23.42 0.44 25.90
C MET A 291 -22.27 0.25 26.89
N ASN A 292 -21.03 0.56 26.49
CA ASN A 292 -19.84 0.42 27.33
C ASN A 292 -19.78 1.57 28.36
N GLY A 293 -19.95 2.79 27.88
CA GLY A 293 -19.97 4.03 28.64
C GLY A 293 -18.63 4.71 28.89
N GLN A 294 -17.51 4.06 28.59
CA GLN A 294 -16.17 4.65 28.70
C GLN A 294 -15.30 4.23 27.52
N THR A 295 -14.40 5.12 27.12
CA THR A 295 -13.42 4.93 26.06
C THR A 295 -12.07 5.40 26.56
N THR A 296 -11.04 4.56 26.44
CA THR A 296 -9.66 4.94 26.78
C THR A 296 -8.94 5.56 25.59
N THR A 297 -7.90 6.35 25.86
CA THR A 297 -7.04 6.96 24.84
C THR A 297 -6.47 5.93 23.87
N ASP A 298 -6.07 4.75 24.36
CA ASP A 298 -5.58 3.65 23.53
C ASP A 298 -6.64 3.13 22.55
N MET A 299 -7.92 3.12 22.93
CA MET A 299 -8.99 2.71 22.03
C MET A 299 -9.24 3.74 20.93
N ILE A 300 -8.94 5.02 21.18
CA ILE A 300 -9.04 6.10 20.20
C ILE A 300 -7.88 5.99 19.20
N THR A 301 -6.65 5.92 19.69
CA THR A 301 -5.44 5.82 18.85
C THR A 301 -5.39 4.51 18.07
N SER A 302 -5.85 3.41 18.66
CA SER A 302 -5.98 2.11 17.97
C SER A 302 -7.23 1.98 17.09
N LYS A 303 -8.04 3.05 16.94
CA LYS A 303 -9.21 3.09 16.04
C LYS A 303 -10.27 2.02 16.37
N LYS A 304 -10.39 1.66 17.66
CA LYS A 304 -11.31 0.64 18.18
C LYS A 304 -12.59 1.22 18.79
N SER A 305 -12.59 2.49 19.18
CA SER A 305 -13.77 3.20 19.69
C SER A 305 -14.02 4.50 18.92
N ASN A 306 -15.18 5.11 19.13
CA ASN A 306 -15.51 6.45 18.64
C ASN A 306 -16.18 7.25 19.76
N LEU A 307 -15.90 8.55 19.83
CA LEU A 307 -16.48 9.45 20.83
C LEU A 307 -17.71 10.22 20.33
N PHE A 308 -18.14 10.03 19.09
CA PHE A 308 -19.38 10.63 18.58
C PHE A 308 -20.63 9.93 19.13
N PHE A 309 -20.52 8.64 19.42
CA PHE A 309 -21.59 7.88 20.04
C PHE A 309 -21.59 8.04 21.57
N PHE A 310 -22.66 8.60 22.13
CA PHE A 310 -22.81 8.80 23.58
C PHE A 310 -22.66 7.52 24.41
N GLY A 311 -23.05 6.36 23.86
CA GLY A 311 -22.92 5.08 24.54
C GLY A 311 -21.47 4.65 24.80
N ASN A 312 -20.49 5.34 24.22
CA ASN A 312 -19.07 5.11 24.44
C ASN A 312 -18.43 6.06 25.46
N PHE A 313 -19.13 7.11 25.91
CA PHE A 313 -18.54 8.13 26.79
C PHE A 313 -19.41 8.60 27.98
N TYR A 314 -20.67 8.16 28.11
CA TYR A 314 -21.58 8.70 29.14
C TYR A 314 -21.14 8.52 30.61
N LYS A 315 -20.10 7.71 30.89
CA LYS A 315 -19.48 7.55 32.21
C LYS A 315 -18.07 8.15 32.30
N MET A 316 -17.61 8.90 31.30
CA MET A 316 -16.28 9.54 31.28
C MET A 316 -16.30 10.89 32.01
N GLY A 317 -15.17 11.29 32.57
CA GLY A 317 -14.97 12.65 33.06
C GLY A 317 -14.85 13.65 31.91
N PHE A 318 -15.21 14.91 32.15
CA PHE A 318 -15.15 15.96 31.11
C PHE A 318 -13.73 16.12 30.55
N ASN A 319 -12.71 16.15 31.41
CA ASN A 319 -11.31 16.32 30.98
C ASN A 319 -10.85 15.18 30.07
N GLU A 320 -11.20 13.94 30.41
CA GLU A 320 -10.88 12.75 29.61
C GLU A 320 -11.58 12.79 28.24
N TYR A 321 -12.85 13.21 28.24
CA TYR A 321 -13.62 13.38 27.00
C TYR A 321 -13.05 14.50 26.13
N GLU A 322 -12.70 15.65 26.73
CA GLU A 322 -12.12 16.78 26.01
C GLU A 322 -10.79 16.39 25.35
N GLU A 323 -9.89 15.74 26.10
CA GLU A 323 -8.61 15.27 25.58
C GLU A 323 -8.80 14.27 24.44
N GLY A 324 -9.65 13.27 24.63
CA GLY A 324 -9.97 12.28 23.59
C GLY A 324 -10.57 12.93 22.34
N MET A 325 -11.44 13.94 22.50
CA MET A 325 -12.02 14.66 21.37
C MET A 325 -10.99 15.49 20.61
N ARG A 326 -10.04 16.13 21.31
CA ARG A 326 -8.90 16.82 20.68
C ARG A 326 -8.05 15.85 19.87
N THR A 327 -7.80 14.64 20.36
CA THR A 327 -7.11 13.58 19.60
C THR A 327 -7.88 13.19 18.34
N VAL A 328 -9.20 12.96 18.46
CA VAL A 328 -10.04 12.57 17.31
C VAL A 328 -10.08 13.66 16.24
N VAL A 329 -10.28 14.93 16.62
CA VAL A 329 -10.40 16.04 15.67
C VAL A 329 -9.03 16.47 15.10
N GLY A 330 -7.94 16.25 15.84
CA GLY A 330 -6.59 16.59 15.43
C GLY A 330 -5.99 15.69 14.34
N ASP A 331 -6.55 14.49 14.13
CA ASP A 331 -6.06 13.51 13.15
C ASP A 331 -7.18 13.08 12.20
N ASN A 332 -7.01 13.36 10.90
CA ASN A 332 -8.03 13.06 9.89
C ASN A 332 -8.34 11.56 9.77
N GLU A 333 -7.36 10.68 9.99
CA GLU A 333 -7.57 9.24 9.88
C GLU A 333 -8.37 8.71 11.08
N ILE A 334 -8.09 9.21 12.28
CA ILE A 334 -8.85 8.90 13.50
C ILE A 334 -10.28 9.46 13.39
N LEU A 335 -10.43 10.69 12.90
CA LEU A 335 -11.72 11.33 12.65
C LEU A 335 -12.58 10.51 11.68
N ASP A 336 -12.03 10.20 10.51
CA ASP A 336 -12.73 9.47 9.46
C ASP A 336 -13.14 8.06 9.93
N ASN A 337 -12.25 7.39 10.67
CA ASN A 337 -12.54 6.10 11.28
C ASN A 337 -13.66 6.20 12.32
N SER A 338 -13.61 7.22 13.19
CA SER A 338 -14.61 7.44 14.23
C SER A 338 -16.01 7.64 13.65
N ILE A 339 -16.13 8.47 12.60
CA ILE A 339 -17.40 8.70 11.89
C ILE A 339 -17.88 7.42 11.22
N THR A 340 -16.98 6.70 10.53
CA THR A 340 -17.33 5.46 9.83
C THR A 340 -17.83 4.38 10.78
N ARG A 341 -17.17 4.23 11.94
CA ARG A 341 -17.56 3.26 12.98
C ARG A 341 -18.93 3.60 13.55
N ASP A 342 -19.18 4.86 13.89
CA ASP A 342 -20.47 5.29 14.41
C ASP A 342 -21.60 4.93 13.43
N LEU A 343 -21.45 5.32 12.15
CA LEU A 343 -22.43 5.02 11.13
C LEU A 343 -22.64 3.51 10.93
N PHE A 344 -21.57 2.71 10.93
CA PHE A 344 -21.66 1.26 10.79
C PHE A 344 -22.43 0.61 11.95
N PHE A 345 -22.15 0.99 13.19
CA PHE A 345 -22.83 0.41 14.36
C PHE A 345 -24.28 0.88 14.48
N LEU A 346 -24.59 2.13 14.09
CA LEU A 346 -25.97 2.59 13.94
C LEU A 346 -26.74 1.73 12.94
N GLY A 347 -26.17 1.47 11.76
CA GLY A 347 -26.76 0.58 10.76
C GLY A 347 -26.98 -0.85 11.28
N LYS A 348 -26.00 -1.40 12.02
CA LYS A 348 -26.13 -2.74 12.63
C LYS A 348 -27.26 -2.80 13.67
N SER A 349 -27.35 -1.78 14.53
CA SER A 349 -28.43 -1.65 15.53
C SER A 349 -29.80 -1.59 14.86
N LEU A 350 -29.92 -0.78 13.81
CA LEU A 350 -31.14 -0.65 13.02
C LEU A 350 -31.56 -1.98 12.37
N GLY A 351 -30.60 -2.71 11.78
CA GLY A 351 -30.86 -4.04 11.23
C GLY A 351 -31.39 -5.04 12.26
N MET A 352 -30.88 -5.00 13.50
CA MET A 352 -31.40 -5.82 14.59
C MET A 352 -32.85 -5.44 14.95
N LYS A 353 -33.19 -4.15 15.04
CA LYS A 353 -34.57 -3.69 15.29
C LYS A 353 -35.53 -4.18 14.22
N PHE A 354 -35.23 -3.97 12.94
CA PHE A 354 -36.09 -4.43 11.84
C PHE A 354 -36.23 -5.95 11.79
N ARG A 355 -35.21 -6.70 12.21
CA ARG A 355 -35.31 -8.15 12.32
C ARG A 355 -36.33 -8.56 13.38
N TYR A 356 -36.28 -7.99 14.59
CA TYR A 356 -37.28 -8.26 15.62
C TYR A 356 -38.69 -7.83 15.20
N LEU A 357 -38.79 -6.68 14.53
CA LEU A 357 -40.06 -6.20 13.98
C LEU A 357 -40.64 -7.19 12.96
N ARG A 358 -39.82 -7.73 12.05
CA ARG A 358 -40.27 -8.74 11.08
C ARG A 358 -40.80 -10.00 11.77
N TRP A 359 -40.11 -10.49 12.80
CA TRP A 359 -40.58 -11.62 13.60
C TRP A 359 -41.90 -11.30 14.31
N CYS A 360 -42.01 -10.13 14.94
CA CYS A 360 -43.23 -9.65 15.60
C CYS A 360 -44.45 -9.66 14.66
N TYR A 361 -44.31 -9.08 13.46
CA TYR A 361 -45.38 -9.00 12.48
C TYR A 361 -45.74 -10.38 11.90
N ASN A 362 -44.74 -11.20 11.56
CA ASN A 362 -45.00 -12.54 11.02
C ASN A 362 -45.71 -13.44 12.03
N ILE A 363 -45.26 -13.43 13.29
CA ILE A 363 -45.89 -14.23 14.36
C ILE A 363 -47.34 -13.80 14.58
N PHE A 364 -47.59 -12.48 14.62
CA PHE A 364 -48.96 -11.98 14.78
C PHE A 364 -49.84 -12.34 13.57
N MET A 365 -49.35 -12.10 12.36
CA MET A 365 -50.10 -12.33 11.12
C MET A 365 -50.45 -13.80 10.90
N TYR A 366 -49.49 -14.70 11.07
CA TYR A 366 -49.78 -16.13 10.93
C TYR A 366 -50.58 -16.66 12.13
N GLY A 367 -50.27 -16.19 13.34
CA GLY A 367 -50.98 -16.61 14.54
C GLY A 367 -52.45 -16.23 14.54
N ILE A 368 -52.79 -15.00 14.15
CA ILE A 368 -54.20 -14.57 14.00
C ILE A 368 -54.89 -15.34 12.87
N GLY A 369 -54.21 -15.58 11.75
CA GLY A 369 -54.75 -16.38 10.64
C GLY A 369 -55.09 -17.81 11.05
N ILE A 370 -54.18 -18.48 11.77
CA ILE A 370 -54.41 -19.84 12.29
C ILE A 370 -55.53 -19.85 13.33
N ALA A 371 -55.56 -18.87 14.23
CA ALA A 371 -56.64 -18.74 15.21
C ALA A 371 -58.00 -18.58 14.53
N MET A 372 -58.09 -17.72 13.50
CA MET A 372 -59.32 -17.50 12.74
C MET A 372 -59.79 -18.78 12.02
N VAL A 373 -58.89 -19.49 11.34
CA VAL A 373 -59.24 -20.77 10.68
C VAL A 373 -59.72 -21.79 11.71
N SER A 374 -59.06 -21.86 12.87
CA SER A 374 -59.47 -22.75 13.97
C SER A 374 -60.86 -22.38 14.51
N PHE A 375 -61.16 -21.09 14.69
CA PHE A 375 -62.52 -20.65 15.06
C PHE A 375 -63.56 -21.04 14.00
N ILE A 376 -63.25 -20.90 12.71
CA ILE A 376 -64.17 -21.28 11.62
C ILE A 376 -64.46 -22.78 11.64
N ILE A 377 -63.42 -23.61 11.82
CA ILE A 377 -63.57 -25.07 11.89
C ILE A 377 -64.49 -25.46 13.05
N VAL A 378 -64.25 -24.91 14.25
CA VAL A 378 -65.10 -25.15 15.43
C VAL A 378 -66.55 -24.72 15.17
N LEU A 379 -66.77 -23.60 14.48
CA LEU A 379 -68.13 -23.14 14.14
C LEU A 379 -68.82 -24.04 13.12
N LEU A 380 -68.09 -24.63 12.17
CA LEU A 380 -68.65 -25.55 11.19
C LEU A 380 -69.01 -26.90 11.83
N ILE A 381 -68.14 -27.42 12.72
CA ILE A 381 -68.37 -28.69 13.43
C ILE A 381 -69.55 -28.57 14.41
N ASN A 382 -69.69 -27.46 15.14
CA ASN A 382 -70.83 -27.27 16.04
C ASN A 382 -72.17 -26.97 15.33
N ARG A 383 -72.15 -26.69 14.01
CA ARG A 383 -73.36 -26.48 13.21
C ARG A 383 -73.83 -27.75 12.48
N SER A 384 -72.96 -28.73 12.29
CA SER A 384 -73.28 -30.08 11.79
C SER A 384 -73.70 -30.98 12.94
#